data_AF-A0A960PEZ6-F1
#
_entry.id   AF-A0A960PEZ6-F1
#
_cell.length_a   1.000
_cell.length_b   1.000
_cell.length_c   1.000
_cell.angle_alpha   90.00
_cell.angle_beta   90.00
_cell.angle_gamma   90.00
#
_symmetry.space_group_name_H-M   'P 1'
#
loop_
_entity.id
_entity.type
_entity.pdbx_description
1 polymer ?
#
loop_
_entity_poly.entity_id
_entity_poly.type
_entity_poly.pdbx_seq_one_letter_code
_entity_poly.pdbx_strand_id
1 'polypeptide(L)'
;LMQVIEGEKDPGFVEKIIRDLTHKSLDEILESEEIQAKLKPILEQHWDTVDLIKRKASYSRGVVTFDLTEDKIDGYNKFIPYYFYPQTTYNVALIQSSFRTKISVGSNPWAPRPRTHNIAEICERYGGGGHAVVG
;
A
#
# COMPACT_ATOMS: atom_id res chain seq x y z
N LEU A 1 0.71 -11.88 -7.82
CA LEU A 1 -0.22 -12.90 -7.26
C LEU A 1 -0.99 -12.40 -6.02
N MET A 2 -0.34 -11.94 -4.94
CA MET A 2 -1.05 -11.50 -3.72
C MET A 2 -2.17 -10.48 -3.97
N GLN A 3 -1.91 -9.44 -4.77
CA GLN A 3 -2.92 -8.42 -5.10
C GLN A 3 -4.12 -8.99 -5.89
N VAL A 4 -3.91 -10.05 -6.70
CA VAL A 4 -4.99 -10.76 -7.38
C VAL A 4 -5.85 -11.48 -6.34
N ILE A 5 -5.23 -12.17 -5.37
CA ILE A 5 -5.92 -12.89 -4.30
C ILE A 5 -6.73 -11.91 -3.41
N GLU A 6 -6.15 -10.79 -3.00
CA GLU A 6 -6.82 -9.79 -2.15
C GLU A 6 -8.00 -9.11 -2.86
N GLY A 7 -7.91 -8.92 -4.17
CA GLY A 7 -8.96 -8.28 -4.98
C GLY A 7 -10.03 -9.23 -5.50
N GLU A 8 -9.80 -10.55 -5.43
CA GLU A 8 -10.72 -11.55 -5.94
C GLU A 8 -11.94 -11.72 -5.02
N LYS A 9 -13.13 -11.83 -5.63
CA LYS A 9 -14.39 -12.07 -4.93
C LYS A 9 -14.87 -13.50 -5.06
N ASP A 10 -14.44 -14.23 -6.09
CA ASP A 10 -14.74 -15.65 -6.27
C ASP A 10 -13.85 -16.54 -5.39
N PRO A 11 -14.39 -17.19 -4.34
CA PRO A 11 -13.62 -18.08 -3.48
C PRO A 11 -13.08 -19.30 -4.24
N GLY A 12 -13.79 -19.77 -5.28
CA GLY A 12 -13.36 -20.92 -6.09
C GLY A 12 -12.09 -20.62 -6.87
N PHE A 13 -11.95 -19.40 -7.38
CA PHE A 13 -10.72 -18.94 -8.02
C PHE A 13 -9.54 -18.88 -7.04
N VAL A 14 -9.75 -18.35 -5.83
CA VAL A 14 -8.72 -18.31 -4.79
C VAL A 14 -8.32 -19.72 -4.36
N GLU A 15 -9.28 -20.63 -4.18
CA GLU A 15 -9.02 -22.04 -3.85
C GLU A 15 -8.19 -22.72 -4.94
N LYS A 16 -8.49 -22.45 -6.21
CA LYS A 16 -7.70 -22.95 -7.34
C LYS A 16 -6.24 -22.50 -7.26
N ILE A 17 -5.99 -21.22 -6.96
CA ILE A 17 -4.61 -20.71 -6.77
C ILE A 17 -3.91 -21.44 -5.62
N ILE A 18 -4.59 -21.65 -4.49
CA ILE A 18 -4.02 -22.37 -3.34
C ILE A 18 -3.63 -23.80 -3.75
N ARG A 19 -4.50 -24.50 -4.49
CA ARG A 19 -4.22 -25.86 -4.98
C ARG A 19 -3.05 -25.85 -5.96
N ASP A 20 -3.01 -24.91 -6.89
CA ASP A 20 -1.91 -24.75 -7.85
C ASP A 20 -0.56 -24.53 -7.16
N LEU A 21 -0.51 -23.70 -6.11
CA LEU A 21 0.70 -23.45 -5.32
C LEU A 21 1.28 -24.70 -4.63
N THR A 22 0.53 -25.80 -4.55
CA THR A 22 1.04 -27.06 -3.96
C THR A 22 1.90 -27.89 -4.93
N HIS A 23 1.81 -27.62 -6.24
CA HIS A 23 2.45 -28.45 -7.26
C HIS A 23 3.00 -27.68 -8.47
N LYS A 24 2.74 -26.37 -8.58
CA LYS A 24 3.30 -25.46 -9.58
C LYS A 24 4.17 -24.41 -8.92
N SER A 25 5.19 -23.96 -9.64
CA SER A 25 5.96 -22.77 -9.29
C SER A 25 5.11 -21.50 -9.43
N LEU A 26 5.57 -20.42 -8.79
CA LEU A 26 4.91 -19.13 -8.91
C LEU A 26 4.91 -18.62 -10.36
N ASP A 27 6.00 -18.82 -11.09
CA ASP A 27 6.13 -18.37 -12.48
C ASP A 27 5.11 -19.08 -13.39
N GLU A 28 4.98 -20.40 -13.27
CA GLU A 28 3.98 -21.18 -14.02
C GLU A 28 2.53 -20.71 -13.74
N ILE A 29 2.23 -20.37 -12.48
CA ILE A 29 0.90 -19.84 -12.12
C ILE A 29 0.69 -18.45 -12.73
N LEU A 30 1.72 -17.61 -12.71
CA LEU A 30 1.66 -16.28 -13.28
C LEU A 30 1.53 -16.30 -14.80
N GLU A 31 2.03 -17.32 -15.50
CA GLU A 31 1.90 -17.47 -16.95
C GLU A 31 0.47 -17.83 -17.41
N SER A 32 -0.40 -18.30 -16.51
CA SER A 32 -1.80 -18.61 -16.82
C SER A 32 -2.56 -17.38 -17.36
N GLU A 33 -3.28 -17.55 -18.48
CA GLU A 33 -4.10 -16.51 -19.09
C GLU A 33 -5.12 -15.91 -18.12
N GLU A 34 -5.73 -16.75 -17.28
CA GLU A 34 -6.74 -16.34 -16.30
C GLU A 34 -6.14 -15.45 -15.20
N ILE A 35 -4.92 -15.75 -14.76
CA ILE A 35 -4.18 -14.94 -13.77
C ILE A 35 -3.71 -13.64 -14.43
N GLN A 36 -3.16 -13.70 -15.64
CA GLN A 36 -2.72 -12.53 -16.38
C GLN A 36 -3.86 -11.54 -16.67
N ALA A 37 -5.04 -12.04 -17.02
CA ALA A 37 -6.22 -11.20 -17.28
C ALA A 37 -6.61 -10.35 -16.06
N LYS A 38 -6.42 -10.88 -14.84
CA LYS A 38 -6.66 -10.14 -13.58
C LYS A 38 -5.46 -9.31 -13.14
N LEU A 39 -4.24 -9.80 -13.34
CA LEU A 39 -3.02 -9.16 -12.86
C LEU A 39 -2.63 -7.91 -13.65
N LYS A 40 -2.76 -7.93 -14.98
CA LYS A 40 -2.37 -6.80 -15.85
C LYS A 40 -2.99 -5.46 -15.43
N PRO A 41 -4.33 -5.32 -15.30
CA PRO A 41 -4.92 -4.03 -14.89
C PRO A 41 -4.49 -3.60 -13.48
N ILE A 42 -4.25 -4.55 -12.58
CA ILE A 42 -3.73 -4.26 -11.23
C ILE A 42 -2.31 -3.67 -11.30
N LEU A 43 -1.45 -4.23 -12.16
CA LEU A 43 -0.08 -3.75 -12.33
C LEU A 43 -0.03 -2.38 -13.02
N GLU A 44 -0.86 -2.16 -14.03
CA GLU A 44 -0.98 -0.85 -14.69
C GLU A 44 -1.38 0.23 -13.67
N GLN A 45 -2.45 -0.01 -12.91
CA GLN A 45 -2.89 0.90 -11.84
C GLN A 45 -1.82 1.10 -10.76
N HIS A 46 -1.06 0.05 -10.43
CA HIS A 46 0.03 0.14 -9.47
C HIS A 46 1.10 1.13 -9.95
N TRP A 47 1.55 1.02 -11.19
CA TRP A 47 2.59 1.90 -11.73
C TRP A 47 2.12 3.35 -11.87
N ASP A 48 0.87 3.57 -12.28
CA ASP A 48 0.27 4.91 -12.28
C ASP A 48 0.29 5.53 -10.88
N THR A 49 -0.02 4.73 -9.86
CA THR A 49 0.00 5.15 -8.45
C THR A 49 1.42 5.43 -7.96
N VAL A 50 2.40 4.61 -8.37
CA VAL A 50 3.82 4.82 -8.05
C VAL A 50 4.30 6.16 -8.60
N ASP A 51 4.01 6.44 -9.87
CA ASP A 51 4.42 7.69 -10.52
C ASP A 51 3.70 8.91 -9.92
N LEU A 52 2.43 8.77 -9.55
CA LEU A 52 1.69 9.82 -8.86
C LEU A 52 2.30 10.16 -7.50
N ILE A 53 2.57 9.14 -6.66
CA ILE A 53 3.20 9.36 -5.35
C ILE A 53 4.58 9.98 -5.51
N LYS A 54 5.37 9.53 -6.49
CA LYS A 54 6.67 10.13 -6.81
C LYS A 54 6.57 11.63 -7.07
N ARG A 55 5.54 12.08 -7.82
CA ARG A 55 5.32 13.50 -8.14
C ARG A 55 4.82 14.32 -6.95
N LYS A 56 3.93 13.76 -6.13
CA LYS A 56 3.25 14.51 -5.05
C LYS A 56 3.97 14.44 -3.70
N ALA A 57 4.83 13.45 -3.49
CA ALA A 57 5.51 13.27 -2.22
C ALA A 57 6.57 14.33 -1.98
N SER A 58 6.55 14.89 -0.76
CA SER A 58 7.54 15.83 -0.26
C SER A 58 8.12 15.32 1.06
N TYR A 59 9.42 15.51 1.23
CA TYR A 59 10.14 15.11 2.44
C TYR A 59 10.50 16.34 3.28
N SER A 60 10.22 16.25 4.59
CA SER A 60 10.66 17.24 5.56
C SER A 60 10.86 16.61 6.93
N ARG A 61 12.02 16.88 7.55
CA ARG A 61 12.32 16.53 8.96
C ARG A 61 12.00 15.07 9.33
N GLY A 62 12.35 14.12 8.47
CA GLY A 62 12.14 12.69 8.73
C GLY A 62 10.73 12.17 8.42
N VAL A 63 9.88 13.01 7.82
CA VAL A 63 8.51 12.66 7.41
C VAL A 63 8.36 12.88 5.91
N VAL A 64 7.78 11.89 5.23
CA VAL A 64 7.30 12.05 3.85
C VAL A 64 5.79 12.29 3.89
N THR A 65 5.32 13.25 3.10
CA THR A 65 3.90 13.63 3.04
C THR A 65 3.41 13.72 1.60
N PHE A 66 2.17 13.30 1.35
CA PHE A 66 1.49 13.52 0.08
C PHE A 66 -0.03 13.48 0.24
N ASP A 67 -0.72 14.13 -0.69
CA ASP A 67 -2.18 14.21 -0.73
C ASP A 67 -2.71 13.57 -2.01
N LEU A 68 -3.55 12.55 -1.87
CA LEU A 68 -4.21 11.81 -2.95
C LEU A 68 -5.74 12.03 -3.00
N THR A 69 -6.26 13.04 -2.31
CA THR A 69 -7.72 13.26 -2.18
C THR A 69 -8.42 13.53 -3.53
N GLU A 70 -7.73 14.18 -4.46
CA GLU A 70 -8.26 14.49 -5.80
C GLU A 70 -8.03 13.38 -6.84
N ASP A 71 -7.22 12.36 -6.51
CA ASP A 71 -6.72 11.40 -7.49
C ASP A 71 -7.61 10.14 -7.63
N LYS A 72 -8.70 10.06 -6.87
CA LYS A 72 -9.68 8.94 -6.91
C LYS A 72 -9.05 7.55 -6.70
N ILE A 73 -8.09 7.46 -5.78
CA ILE A 73 -7.40 6.21 -5.43
C ILE A 73 -7.91 5.72 -4.08
N ASP A 74 -8.36 4.46 -4.00
CA ASP A 74 -8.88 3.87 -2.76
C ASP A 74 -7.78 3.40 -1.79
N GLY A 75 -6.56 3.23 -2.29
CA GLY A 75 -5.39 2.82 -1.51
C GLY A 75 -4.15 2.65 -2.38
N TYR A 76 -2.99 2.55 -1.74
CA TYR A 76 -1.71 2.34 -2.41
C TYR A 76 -0.84 1.36 -1.61
N ASN A 77 0.17 0.78 -2.25
CA ASN A 77 1.17 -0.01 -1.54
C ASN A 77 1.96 0.90 -0.59
N LYS A 78 1.76 0.72 0.72
CA LYS A 78 2.35 1.56 1.78
C LYS A 78 3.87 1.65 1.78
N PHE A 79 4.58 0.80 1.03
CA PHE A 79 6.03 0.82 0.90
C PHE A 79 6.55 1.76 -0.20
N ILE A 80 5.69 2.21 -1.14
CA ILE A 80 6.08 3.14 -2.23
C ILE A 80 6.78 4.40 -1.70
N PRO A 81 6.28 5.08 -0.65
CA PRO A 81 6.95 6.28 -0.16
C PRO A 81 8.36 6.01 0.36
N TYR A 82 8.61 4.83 0.94
CA TYR A 82 9.91 4.44 1.46
C TYR A 82 10.90 4.08 0.35
N TYR A 83 10.40 3.61 -0.80
CA TYR A 83 11.23 3.40 -1.99
C TYR A 83 11.82 4.72 -2.51
N PHE A 84 11.02 5.79 -2.56
CA PHE A 84 11.48 7.10 -3.02
C PHE A 84 12.22 7.91 -1.94
N TYR A 85 11.88 7.69 -0.67
CA TYR A 85 12.45 8.42 0.46
C TYR A 85 12.96 7.43 1.54
N PRO A 86 14.05 6.68 1.26
CA PRO A 86 14.58 5.68 2.19
C PRO A 86 15.04 6.28 3.52
N GLN A 87 15.37 7.57 3.54
CA GLN A 87 15.75 8.34 4.72
C GLN A 87 14.56 8.71 5.65
N THR A 88 13.32 8.43 5.24
CA THR A 88 12.14 8.78 6.04
C THR A 88 12.00 7.85 7.25
N THR A 89 11.57 8.41 8.38
CA THR A 89 11.17 7.65 9.56
C THR A 89 9.66 7.45 9.57
N TYR A 90 8.90 8.45 9.14
CA TYR A 90 7.45 8.42 9.09
C TYR A 90 6.91 8.80 7.71
N ASN A 91 5.67 8.39 7.44
CA ASN A 91 4.88 8.73 6.29
C ASN A 91 3.50 9.22 6.74
N VAL A 92 3.00 10.30 6.13
CA VAL A 92 1.62 10.80 6.31
C VAL A 92 0.98 10.98 4.93
N ALA A 93 -0.08 10.24 4.66
CA ALA A 93 -0.77 10.28 3.38
C ALA A 93 -2.25 10.63 3.56
N LEU A 94 -2.76 11.56 2.76
CA LEU A 94 -4.18 11.86 2.69
C LEU A 94 -4.78 11.08 1.51
N ILE A 95 -5.91 10.40 1.74
CA ILE A 95 -6.62 9.62 0.73
C ILE A 95 -8.11 9.89 0.90
N GLN A 96 -8.83 10.07 -0.21
CA GLN A 96 -10.29 10.16 -0.20
C GLN A 96 -10.87 9.05 -1.07
N SER A 97 -11.58 8.12 -0.45
CA SER A 97 -12.41 7.13 -1.13
C SER A 97 -13.87 7.58 -1.17
N SER A 98 -14.71 6.82 -1.86
CA SER A 98 -16.15 7.08 -1.96
C SER A 98 -16.90 7.06 -0.61
N PHE A 99 -16.30 6.46 0.43
CA PHE A 99 -16.96 6.23 1.71
C PHE A 99 -16.21 6.84 2.91
N ARG A 100 -14.99 7.37 2.72
CA ARG A 100 -14.22 8.04 3.78
C ARG A 100 -13.09 8.91 3.23
N THR A 101 -12.72 9.93 4.01
CA THR A 101 -11.41 10.58 3.93
C THR A 101 -10.53 10.06 5.04
N LYS A 102 -9.28 9.70 4.72
CA LYS A 102 -8.34 9.06 5.64
C LYS A 102 -7.01 9.81 5.64
N ILE A 103 -6.51 10.10 6.83
CA ILE A 103 -5.09 10.40 7.06
C ILE A 103 -4.44 9.07 7.48
N SER A 104 -3.47 8.59 6.72
CA SER A 104 -2.73 7.37 7.03
C SER A 104 -1.35 7.74 7.55
N VAL A 105 -1.00 7.30 8.75
CA VAL A 105 0.32 7.50 9.34
C VAL A 105 1.03 6.16 9.47
N GLY A 106 2.27 6.08 8.99
CA GLY A 106 3.08 4.86 9.04
C GLY A 106 4.52 5.15 9.40
N SER A 107 5.20 4.15 9.96
CA SER A 107 6.65 4.19 10.14
C SER A 107 7.35 3.33 9.10
N ASN A 108 8.50 3.82 8.61
CA ASN A 108 9.34 3.10 7.66
C ASN A 108 10.07 1.96 8.39
N PRO A 109 9.82 0.68 8.04
CA PRO A 109 10.48 -0.45 8.68
C PRO A 109 11.99 -0.50 8.39
N TRP A 110 12.47 0.22 7.38
CA TRP A 110 13.87 0.35 7.00
C TRP A 110 14.47 1.72 7.33
N ALA A 111 13.83 2.48 8.22
CA ALA A 111 14.31 3.81 8.58
C ALA A 111 15.77 3.77 9.07
N PRO A 112 16.64 4.71 8.65
CA PRO A 112 18.03 4.76 9.10
C PRO A 112 18.16 5.19 10.58
N ARG A 113 17.05 5.53 11.22
CA ARG A 113 16.98 6.01 12.60
C ARG A 113 15.79 5.35 13.30
N PRO A 114 15.90 5.00 14.59
CA PRO A 114 14.80 4.45 15.35
C PRO A 114 13.58 5.38 15.37
N ARG A 115 12.39 4.79 15.34
CA ARG A 115 11.14 5.50 15.61
C ARG A 115 11.12 5.98 17.06
N THR A 116 10.73 7.23 17.26
CA THR A 116 10.67 7.90 18.57
C THR A 116 9.25 8.13 19.08
N HIS A 117 8.23 7.80 18.29
CA HIS A 117 6.83 8.11 18.58
C HIS A 117 5.95 6.87 18.48
N ASN A 118 4.95 6.79 19.36
CA ASN A 118 3.81 5.91 19.22
C ASN A 118 2.81 6.58 18.27
N ILE A 119 2.61 5.99 17.08
CA ILE A 119 1.72 6.59 16.07
C ILE A 119 0.26 6.57 16.55
N ALA A 120 -0.19 5.52 17.23
CA ALA A 120 -1.56 5.44 17.75
C ALA A 120 -1.89 6.61 18.69
N GLU A 121 -1.02 6.88 19.67
CA GLU A 121 -1.20 7.99 20.62
C GLU A 121 -1.27 9.36 19.92
N ILE A 122 -0.52 9.52 18.81
CA ILE A 122 -0.61 10.74 18.00
C ILE A 122 -1.99 10.83 17.34
N CYS A 123 -2.44 9.76 16.67
CA CYS A 123 -3.71 9.72 15.95
C CYS A 123 -4.93 9.83 16.88
N GLU A 124 -4.88 9.26 18.08
CA GLU A 124 -5.94 9.32 19.09
C GLU A 124 -6.29 10.75 19.49
N ARG A 125 -5.30 11.65 19.53
CA ARG A 125 -5.52 13.09 19.80
C ARG A 125 -6.42 13.77 18.76
N TYR A 126 -6.60 13.16 17.59
CA TYR A 126 -7.45 13.64 16.49
C TYR A 126 -8.68 12.76 16.26
N GLY A 127 -9.05 11.89 17.21
CA GLY A 127 -10.18 10.97 17.08
C GLY A 127 -9.90 9.73 16.22
N GLY A 128 -8.62 9.48 15.87
CA GLY A 128 -8.16 8.27 15.21
C GLY A 128 -7.77 7.17 16.20
N GLY A 129 -6.84 6.31 15.78
CA GLY A 129 -6.32 5.21 16.60
C GLY A 129 -5.24 4.44 15.84
N GLY A 130 -4.88 3.25 16.32
CA GLY A 130 -3.97 2.36 15.60
C GLY A 130 -3.08 1.54 16.52
N HIS A 131 -1.82 1.38 16.12
CA HIS A 131 -0.77 0.72 16.88
C HIS A 131 0.49 1.60 16.93
N ALA A 132 1.50 1.18 17.69
CA ALA A 132 2.75 1.92 17.85
C ALA A 132 3.44 2.33 16.53
N VAL A 133 3.21 1.57 15.45
CA VAL A 133 3.89 1.72 14.14
C VAL A 133 2.98 2.22 13.01
N VAL A 134 1.67 2.36 13.24
CA VAL A 134 0.67 2.71 12.21
C VAL A 134 -0.59 3.31 12.84
N GLY A 135 -1.22 4.26 12.16
CA GLY A 135 -2.49 4.86 12.57
C GLY A 135 -3.14 5.71 11.50
#